data_AF-A0AAD6QWA5-F1
#
_entry.id   AF-A0AAD6QWA5-F1
#
_cell.length_a   1.000
_cell.length_b   1.000
_cell.length_c   1.000
_cell.angle_alpha   90.00
_cell.angle_beta   90.00
_cell.angle_gamma   90.00
#
_symmetry.space_group_name_H-M   'P 1'
#
loop_
_entity.id
_entity.type
_entity.pdbx_description
1 polymer ?
#
loop_
_entity_poly.entity_id
_entity_poly.type
_entity_poly.pdbx_seq_one_letter_code
_entity_poly.pdbx_strand_id
1 'polypeptide(L)'
;MQCFSFERVEVPELLCPFCQGQVKGWTVVEPARKLLIAKKRTCMPDKCSIAGTYKQFRKHVKAKHPLARPRAVDPVLEEKQKKLECERERQINYVIDFSSLVLTRIKAFNWPVP
;
A
#
# COMPACT_ATOMS: atom_id res chain seq x y z
N MET A 1 13.10 -18.51 -22.05
CA MET A 1 14.14 -17.89 -21.20
C MET A 1 14.37 -16.48 -21.71
N GLN A 2 13.87 -15.46 -21.00
CA GLN A 2 14.29 -14.09 -21.27
C GLN A 2 15.09 -13.62 -20.06
N CYS A 3 16.35 -13.31 -20.33
CA CYS A 3 17.25 -12.65 -19.42
C CYS A 3 16.71 -11.24 -19.18
N PHE A 4 16.34 -10.93 -17.94
CA PHE A 4 16.26 -9.54 -17.50
C PHE A 4 17.66 -9.18 -17.03
N SER A 5 18.37 -8.38 -17.82
CA SER A 5 19.53 -7.63 -17.35
C SER A 5 19.13 -6.89 -16.07
N PHE A 6 19.95 -7.03 -15.02
CA PHE A 6 19.80 -6.27 -13.78
C PHE A 6 20.16 -4.81 -14.08
N GLU A 7 19.23 -4.08 -14.66
CA GLU A 7 19.26 -2.63 -14.65
C GLU A 7 19.18 -2.23 -13.17
N ARG A 8 20.15 -1.44 -12.69
CA ARG A 8 20.09 -0.93 -11.32
C ARG A 8 18.78 -0.17 -11.23
N VAL A 9 17.81 -0.73 -10.51
CA VAL A 9 16.57 -0.04 -10.17
C VAL A 9 17.03 1.21 -9.43
N GLU A 10 16.97 2.36 -10.10
CA GLU A 10 17.07 3.64 -9.41
C GLU A 10 15.98 3.60 -8.35
N VAL A 11 16.39 3.53 -7.08
CA VAL A 11 15.47 3.42 -5.95
C VAL A 11 14.60 4.68 -6.04
N PRO A 12 13.28 4.54 -6.29
CA PRO A 12 12.41 5.70 -6.36
C PRO A 12 12.63 6.53 -5.10
N GLU A 13 12.88 7.83 -5.27
CA GLU A 13 13.07 8.72 -4.13
C GLU A 13 11.89 8.54 -3.18
N LEU A 14 12.14 7.95 -2.01
CA LEU A 14 11.07 7.68 -1.05
C LEU A 14 10.56 9.04 -0.58
N LEU A 15 9.36 9.42 -1.02
CA LEU A 15 8.74 10.66 -0.61
C LEU A 15 7.97 10.42 0.70
N CYS A 16 8.02 11.41 1.59
CA CYS A 16 7.25 11.39 2.81
C CYS A 16 5.75 11.45 2.45
N PRO A 17 4.91 10.49 2.90
CA PRO A 17 3.49 10.49 2.55
C PRO A 17 2.70 11.68 3.13
N PHE A 18 3.29 12.42 4.08
CA PHE A 18 2.66 13.59 4.71
C PHE A 18 3.07 14.92 4.08
N CYS A 19 4.34 15.07 3.68
CA CYS A 19 4.87 16.35 3.18
C CYS A 19 5.46 16.28 1.77
N GLN A 20 5.46 15.11 1.13
CA GLN A 20 6.04 14.83 -0.19
C GLN A 20 7.53 15.14 -0.33
N GLY A 21 8.22 15.51 0.76
CA GLY A 21 9.67 15.73 0.78
C GLY A 21 10.46 14.42 0.74
N GLN A 22 11.69 14.49 0.22
CA GLN A 22 12.59 13.35 0.09
C GLN A 22 13.00 12.79 1.47
N VAL A 23 12.84 11.48 1.66
CA VAL A 23 13.24 10.74 2.86
C VAL A 23 14.69 10.28 2.71
N LYS A 24 15.56 10.80 3.57
CA LYS A 24 17.01 10.47 3.57
C LYS A 24 17.35 9.16 4.30
N GLY A 25 16.45 8.66 5.15
CA GLY A 25 16.68 7.46 5.94
C GLY A 25 15.69 7.30 7.10
N TRP A 26 15.99 6.39 8.01
CA TRP A 26 15.21 6.12 9.21
C TRP A 26 16.12 6.07 10.44
N THR A 27 15.64 6.61 11.56
CA THR A 27 16.35 6.57 12.85
C THR A 27 15.45 5.98 13.92
N VAL A 28 16.02 5.16 14.80
CA VAL A 28 15.27 4.59 15.93
C VAL A 28 15.21 5.59 17.07
N VAL A 29 14.02 6.05 17.40
CA VAL A 29 13.76 6.84 18.61
C VAL A 29 13.54 5.88 19.78
N GLU A 30 14.61 5.53 20.50
CA GLU A 30 14.60 4.53 21.58
C GLU A 30 13.53 4.77 22.68
N PRO A 31 13.28 6.01 23.15
CA PRO A 31 12.19 6.26 24.09
C PRO A 31 10.82 5.85 23.54
N ALA A 32 10.52 6.23 22.30
CA ALA A 32 9.28 5.86 21.63
C ALA A 32 9.18 4.33 21.45
N ARG A 33 10.30 3.68 21.07
CA ARG A 33 10.37 2.23 20.94
C ARG A 33 10.04 1.51 22.25
N LYS A 34 10.66 1.92 23.37
CA LYS A 34 10.39 1.35 24.70
C LYS A 34 8.93 1.50 25.10
N LEU A 35 8.37 2.69 24.91
CA LEU A 35 6.96 2.97 25.17
C LEU A 35 6.03 2.08 24.34
N LEU A 36 6.30 1.93 23.04
CA LEU A 36 5.50 1.10 22.13
C LEU A 36 5.60 -0.41 22.42
N ILE A 37 6.73 -0.87 22.96
CA ILE A 37 6.94 -2.26 23.41
C ILE A 37 6.16 -2.52 24.71
N ALA A 38 6.14 -1.55 25.63
CA ALA A 38 5.46 -1.66 26.91
C ALA A 38 3.93 -1.51 26.80
N LYS A 39 3.44 -0.78 25.78
CA LYS A 39 2.00 -0.57 25.54
C LYS A 39 1.27 -1.91 25.43
N LYS A 40 0.27 -2.11 26.30
CA LYS A 40 -0.59 -3.30 26.31
C LYS A 40 -1.46 -3.34 25.06
N ARG A 41 -1.63 -4.53 24.48
CA ARG A 41 -2.46 -4.79 23.30
C ARG A 41 -3.29 -6.05 23.53
N THR A 42 -4.45 -6.12 22.92
CA THR A 42 -5.32 -7.30 22.88
C THR A 42 -5.00 -8.17 21.67
N CYS A 43 -5.33 -9.45 21.76
CA CYS A 43 -5.24 -10.35 20.62
C CYS A 43 -6.28 -9.99 19.56
N MET A 44 -5.87 -10.01 18.29
CA MET A 44 -6.69 -9.64 17.14
C MET A 44 -7.58 -10.78 16.61
N PRO A 45 -7.17 -12.07 16.61
CA PRO A 45 -8.04 -13.16 16.18
C PRO A 45 -9.33 -13.23 16.99
N ASP A 46 -10.46 -13.30 16.28
CA ASP A 46 -11.79 -13.45 16.87
C ASP A 46 -11.80 -14.67 17.78
N LYS A 47 -12.26 -14.49 19.03
CA LYS A 47 -12.26 -15.47 20.15
C LYS A 47 -10.99 -15.52 21.01
N CYS A 48 -10.02 -14.61 20.85
CA CYS A 48 -8.89 -14.52 21.78
C CYS A 48 -8.91 -13.26 22.65
N SER A 49 -9.15 -13.42 23.96
CA SER A 49 -9.24 -12.31 24.93
C SER A 49 -7.95 -12.03 25.70
N ILE A 50 -6.79 -12.50 25.21
CA ILE A 50 -5.51 -12.28 25.90
C ILE A 50 -5.02 -10.85 25.67
N ALA A 51 -4.64 -10.18 26.76
CA ALA A 51 -4.06 -8.84 26.74
C ALA A 51 -2.70 -8.83 27.43
N GLY A 52 -1.74 -8.11 26.86
CA GLY A 52 -0.39 -8.04 27.45
C GLY A 52 0.57 -7.15 26.68
N THR A 53 1.81 -7.10 27.15
CA THR A 53 2.93 -6.42 26.47
C THR A 53 3.31 -7.14 25.17
N TYR A 54 4.08 -6.47 24.30
CA TYR A 54 4.56 -7.08 23.05
C TYR A 54 5.27 -8.42 23.27
N LYS A 55 6.07 -8.55 24.34
CA LYS A 55 6.81 -9.79 24.66
C LYS A 55 5.86 -10.95 25.00
N GLN A 56 4.83 -10.69 25.81
CA GLN A 56 3.82 -11.68 26.17
C GLN A 56 2.99 -12.07 24.94
N PHE A 57 2.61 -11.08 24.14
CA PHE A 57 1.83 -11.29 22.94
C PHE A 57 2.56 -12.13 21.89
N ARG A 58 3.86 -11.87 21.67
CA ARG A 58 4.69 -12.64 20.73
C ARG A 58 4.76 -14.12 21.10
N LYS A 59 4.91 -14.44 22.40
CA LYS A 59 4.89 -15.82 22.89
C LYS A 59 3.51 -16.46 22.71
N HIS A 60 2.46 -15.71 23.05
CA HIS A 60 1.09 -16.16 22.94
C HIS A 60 0.71 -16.53 21.49
N VAL A 61 0.96 -15.65 20.51
CA VAL A 61 0.66 -15.90 19.10
C VAL A 61 1.40 -17.13 18.60
N LYS A 62 2.68 -17.31 18.94
CA LYS A 62 3.45 -18.50 18.54
C LYS A 62 2.87 -19.81 19.10
N ALA A 63 2.34 -19.78 20.33
CA ALA A 63 1.83 -20.97 21.00
C ALA A 63 0.37 -21.30 20.65
N LYS A 64 -0.50 -20.29 20.57
CA LYS A 64 -1.96 -20.46 20.39
C LYS A 64 -2.43 -20.20 18.98
N HIS A 65 -1.66 -19.46 18.19
CA HIS A 65 -1.98 -19.10 16.82
C HIS A 65 -0.80 -19.37 15.87
N PRO A 66 -0.24 -20.59 15.82
CA PRO A 66 0.96 -20.90 15.03
C PRO A 66 0.75 -20.70 13.52
N LEU A 67 -0.50 -20.83 13.06
CA LEU A 67 -0.91 -20.60 11.67
C LEU A 67 -1.39 -19.18 11.40
N ALA A 68 -1.55 -18.33 12.43
CA ALA A 68 -1.89 -16.95 12.19
C ALA A 68 -0.73 -16.29 11.43
N ARG A 69 -1.07 -15.69 10.30
CA ARG A 69 -0.17 -14.83 9.53
C ARG A 69 -0.72 -13.41 9.64
N PRO A 70 -0.38 -12.64 10.68
CA PRO A 70 -0.96 -11.31 10.90
C PRO A 70 -0.66 -10.30 9.79
N ARG A 71 0.32 -10.60 8.93
CA ARG A 71 0.68 -9.79 7.76
C ARG A 71 0.15 -10.38 6.45
N ALA A 72 -0.49 -11.55 6.47
CA ALA A 72 -1.14 -12.06 5.29
C ALA A 72 -2.35 -11.18 5.02
N VAL A 73 -2.42 -10.64 3.81
CA VAL A 73 -3.64 -10.00 3.32
C VAL A 73 -4.67 -11.12 3.19
N ASP A 74 -5.89 -10.86 3.64
CA ASP A 74 -7.00 -11.79 3.43
C ASP A 74 -7.22 -11.91 1.91
N PRO A 75 -7.16 -13.12 1.33
CA PRO A 75 -7.30 -13.30 -0.11
C PRO A 75 -8.62 -12.75 -0.66
N VAL A 76 -9.68 -12.74 0.14
CA VAL A 76 -10.98 -12.17 -0.24
C VAL A 76 -10.88 -10.64 -0.32
N LEU A 77 -10.17 -10.02 0.62
CA LEU A 77 -9.93 -8.57 0.58
C LEU A 77 -9.01 -8.18 -0.56
N GLU A 78 -7.99 -8.99 -0.85
CA GLU A 78 -7.08 -8.79 -1.98
C GLU A 78 -7.85 -8.86 -3.31
N GLU A 79 -8.71 -9.87 -3.50
CA GLU A 79 -9.55 -9.98 -4.70
C GLU A 79 -10.51 -8.79 -4.83
N LYS A 80 -11.11 -8.36 -3.72
CA LYS A 80 -11.99 -7.18 -3.70
C LYS A 80 -11.22 -5.91 -4.06
N GLN A 81 -10.01 -5.73 -3.55
CA GLN A 81 -9.15 -4.60 -3.89
C GLN A 81 -8.79 -4.61 -5.38
N LYS A 82 -8.39 -5.77 -5.92
CA LYS A 82 -8.10 -5.92 -7.35
C LYS A 82 -9.30 -5.55 -8.22
N LYS A 83 -10.51 -5.95 -7.85
CA LYS A 83 -11.75 -5.54 -8.56
C LYS A 83 -11.93 -4.03 -8.56
N LEU A 84 -11.73 -3.37 -7.41
CA LEU A 84 -11.83 -1.92 -7.29
C LEU A 84 -10.74 -1.18 -8.08
N GLU A 85 -9.53 -1.73 -8.14
CA GLU A 85 -8.45 -1.19 -8.96
C GLU A 85 -8.79 -1.27 -10.46
N CYS A 86 -9.29 -2.42 -10.93
CA CYS A 86 -9.76 -2.57 -12.31
C CYS A 86 -10.91 -1.62 -12.64
N GLU A 87 -11.87 -1.43 -11.73
CA GLU A 87 -12.98 -0.47 -11.89
C GLU A 87 -12.44 0.95 -12.05
N ARG A 88 -11.50 1.36 -11.19
CA ARG A 88 -10.87 2.68 -11.22
C ARG A 88 -10.09 2.89 -12.51
N GLU A 89 -9.32 1.90 -12.96
CA GLU A 89 -8.59 1.96 -14.24
C GLU A 89 -9.54 2.15 -15.42
N ARG A 90 -10.66 1.44 -15.45
CA ARG A 90 -11.70 1.62 -16.50
C ARG A 90 -12.28 3.03 -16.46
N GLN A 91 -12.58 3.56 -15.27
CA GLN A 91 -13.10 4.92 -15.12
C GLN A 91 -12.08 5.97 -15.56
N ILE A 92 -10.81 5.80 -15.21
CA ILE A 92 -9.72 6.67 -15.67
C ILE A 92 -9.60 6.61 -17.18
N ASN A 93 -9.60 5.42 -17.77
CA ASN A 93 -9.52 5.24 -19.22
C ASN A 93 -10.71 5.89 -19.93
N TYR A 94 -11.93 5.74 -19.41
CA TYR A 94 -13.11 6.43 -19.94
C TYR A 94 -12.95 7.96 -19.92
N VAL A 95 -12.41 8.53 -18.84
CA VAL A 95 -12.14 9.97 -18.73
C VAL A 95 -11.06 10.41 -19.70
N ILE A 96 -9.99 9.61 -19.87
CA ILE A 96 -8.91 9.88 -20.82
C ILE A 96 -9.45 9.83 -22.26
N ASP A 97 -10.23 8.82 -22.60
CA ASP A 97 -10.84 8.63 -23.93
C ASP A 97 -11.79 9.79 -24.25
N PHE A 98 -12.64 10.17 -23.28
CA PHE A 98 -13.53 11.32 -23.42
C PHE A 98 -12.74 12.62 -23.61
N SER A 99 -11.67 12.83 -22.83
CA SER A 99 -10.79 13.98 -22.96
C SER A 99 -10.09 14.01 -24.32
N SER A 100 -9.62 12.87 -24.81
CA SER A 100 -8.99 12.71 -26.13
C SER A 100 -9.97 13.04 -27.27
N LEU A 101 -11.21 12.56 -27.18
CA LEU A 101 -12.27 12.87 -28.15
C LEU A 101 -12.61 14.37 -28.18
N VAL A 102 -12.74 14.98 -27.01
CA VAL A 102 -12.98 16.43 -26.87
C VAL A 102 -11.82 17.22 -27.47
N LEU A 103 -10.56 16.86 -27.17
CA LEU A 103 -9.37 17.51 -27.73
C LEU A 103 -9.29 17.36 -29.25
N THR A 104 -9.65 16.19 -29.79
CA THR A 104 -9.70 15.97 -31.25
C THR A 104 -10.75 16.85 -31.91
N ARG A 105 -11.92 17.00 -31.28
CA ARG A 105 -13.00 17.86 -31.77
C ARG A 105 -12.63 19.35 -31.71
N ILE A 106 -11.94 19.79 -30.65
CA ILE A 106 -11.40 21.15 -30.54
C ILE A 106 -10.33 21.41 -31.62
N LYS A 107 -9.41 20.46 -31.84
CA LYS A 107 -8.38 20.57 -32.89
C LYS A 107 -8.97 20.64 -34.30
N ALA A 108 -10.06 19.92 -34.57
CA ALA A 108 -10.78 20.00 -35.84
C ALA A 108 -11.47 21.37 -36.05
N PHE A 109 -11.91 22.02 -34.97
CA PHE A 109 -12.52 23.35 -35.02
C PHE A 109 -11.49 24.48 -35.16
N ASN A 110 -10.30 24.31 -34.57
CA ASN A 110 -9.18 25.25 -34.64
C ASN A 110 -8.24 24.97 -35.84
N TRP A 111 -8.64 24.10 -36.77
CA TRP A 111 -7.86 23.88 -37.99
C TRP A 111 -7.87 25.17 -38.83
N PRO A 112 -6.70 25.70 -39.25
CA PRO A 112 -6.67 26.91 -40.04
C PRO A 112 -7.36 26.63 -41.38
N VAL A 113 -8.50 27.30 -41.57
CA VAL A 113 -9.16 27.35 -42.87
C VAL A 113 -8.17 28.05 -43.82
N PRO A 114 -7.85 27.48 -45.00
CA PRO A 114 -6.93 28.10 -45.95
C PRO A 114 -7.46 29.42 -46.51
#